data_AF-A0A1V4TIZ6-F1
#
_entry.id   AF-A0A1V4TIZ6-F1
#
_cell.length_a   1.000
_cell.length_b   1.000
_cell.length_c   1.000
_cell.angle_alpha   90.00
_cell.angle_beta   90.00
_cell.angle_gamma   90.00
#
_symmetry.space_group_name_H-M   'P 1'
#
loop_
_entity.id
_entity.type
_entity.pdbx_description
1 polymer ?
#
loop_
_entity_poly.entity_id
_entity_poly.type
_entity_poly.pdbx_seq_one_letter_code
_entity_poly.pdbx_strand_id
1 'polypeptide(L)' 'MKTWILTCPECGSGDLVYETGMVLGQKYRCLRCGYMGSFALEKEIEVCENGFEEGARRSGEHDA' A
#
# COMPACT_ATOMS: atom_id res chain seq x y z
N MET A 1 -15.21 -2.86 -7.79
CA MET A 1 -15.46 -1.77 -6.82
C MET A 1 -14.12 -1.08 -6.55
N LYS A 2 -14.08 0.24 -6.37
CA LYS A 2 -12.83 0.96 -6.09
C LYS A 2 -12.64 1.11 -4.58
N THR A 3 -11.41 0.94 -4.09
CA THR A 3 -11.04 1.15 -2.69
C THR A 3 -9.63 1.72 -2.59
N TRP A 4 -9.25 2.21 -1.41
CA TRP A 4 -7.95 2.82 -1.15
C TRP A 4 -7.15 1.94 -0.18
N ILE A 5 -5.85 1.80 -0.45
CA ILE A 5 -4.91 1.11 0.43
C ILE A 5 -3.70 2.00 0.74
N LEU A 6 -3.01 1.72 1.85
CA LEU A 6 -1.73 2.33 2.16
C LEU A 6 -0.58 1.53 1.57
N THR A 7 0.42 2.22 1.03
CA THR A 7 1.59 1.63 0.38
C THR A 7 2.88 2.29 0.82
N CYS A 8 3.97 1.52 0.81
CA CYS A 8 5.29 1.98 1.18
C CYS A 8 5.81 3.04 0.20
N PRO A 9 6.31 4.19 0.68
CA PRO A 9 6.85 5.23 -0.20
C PRO A 9 8.14 4.81 -0.93
N GLU A 10 8.90 3.85 -0.39
CA GLU A 10 10.17 3.42 -0.97
C GLU A 10 10.01 2.31 -2.00
N CYS A 11 9.13 1.32 -1.75
CA CYS A 11 9.01 0.12 -2.59
C CYS A 11 7.61 -0.12 -3.16
N GLY A 12 6.61 0.69 -2.80
CA GLY A 12 5.24 0.59 -3.30
C GLY A 12 4.43 -0.61 -2.80
N SER A 13 4.98 -1.45 -1.92
CA SER A 13 4.26 -2.60 -1.33
C SER A 13 3.19 -2.13 -0.34
N GLY A 14 2.07 -2.86 -0.27
CA GLY A 14 1.02 -2.69 0.74
C GLY A 14 1.31 -3.38 2.09
N ASP A 15 2.46 -4.05 2.24
CA ASP A 15 2.89 -4.77 3.45
C ASP A 15 3.44 -3.80 4.51
N LEU A 16 2.58 -2.88 4.96
CA LEU A 16 2.86 -1.93 6.03
C LEU A 16 2.23 -2.40 7.33
N VAL A 17 3.02 -2.44 8.40
CA VAL A 17 2.53 -2.64 9.77
C VAL A 17 2.72 -1.39 10.59
N TYR A 18 1.86 -1.22 11.58
CA TYR A 18 1.95 -0.10 12.50
C TYR A 18 2.78 -0.46 13.71
N GLU A 19 3.82 0.34 13.98
CA GLU A 19 4.52 0.32 15.26
C GLU A 19 4.10 1.54 16.08
N THR A 20 3.40 1.26 17.19
CA THR A 20 3.10 2.25 18.22
C THR A 20 4.32 2.42 19.11
N GLY A 21 5.02 3.55 18.99
CA GLY A 21 6.04 3.96 19.96
C GLY A 21 5.40 4.77 21.09
N MET A 22 5.51 4.30 22.33
CA MET A 22 4.88 4.92 23.51
C MET A 22 5.18 6.41 23.73
N VAL A 23 6.20 6.98 23.06
CA VAL A 23 6.64 8.38 23.22
C VAL A 23 6.80 9.15 21.89
N LEU A 24 7.18 8.50 20.79
CA LEU A 24 7.57 9.17 19.52
C LEU A 24 6.48 9.14 18.45
N GLY A 25 5.24 8.83 18.84
CA GLY A 25 4.10 8.75 17.95
C GLY A 25 4.09 7.49 17.10
N GLN A 26 3.22 7.53 16.11
CA GLN A 26 2.82 6.41 15.29
C GLN A 26 3.73 6.29 14.06
N LYS A 27 4.28 5.10 13.81
CA LYS A 27 5.16 4.84 12.65
C LYS A 27 4.69 3.62 11.87
N TYR A 28 4.89 3.67 10.56
CA TYR A 28 4.75 2.54 9.66
C TYR A 28 6.10 1.84 9.49
N ARG A 29 6.06 0.52 9.48
CA ARG A 29 7.17 -0.34 9.11
C ARG A 29 6.78 -1.19 7.89
N CYS A 30 7.57 -1.11 6.83
CA CYS A 30 7.40 -1.97 5.66
C CYS A 30 8.11 -3.30 5.88
N LEU A 31 7.36 -4.40 5.75
CA LEU A 31 7.90 -5.76 5.89
C LEU A 31 8.72 -6.20 4.67
N ARG A 32 8.60 -5.49 3.53
CA ARG A 32 9.29 -5.82 2.27
C ARG A 32 10.67 -5.19 2.15
N CYS A 33 10.80 -3.89 2.36
CA CYS A 33 12.08 -3.16 2.21
C CYS A 33 12.68 -2.66 3.52
N GLY A 34 11.96 -2.78 4.65
CA GLY A 34 12.42 -2.30 5.95
C GLY A 34 12.26 -0.80 6.18
N TYR A 35 11.58 -0.06 5.30
CA TYR A 35 11.22 1.34 5.53
C TYR A 35 10.54 1.50 6.91
N MET A 36 10.99 2.49 7.69
CA MET A 36 10.37 2.87 8.96
C MET A 36 10.21 4.38 9.02
N GLY A 37 8.97 4.85 9.11
CA GLY A 37 8.68 6.28 9.14
C GLY A 37 7.23 6.60 9.43
N SER A 38 6.92 7.87 9.65
CA SER A 38 5.56 8.31 9.98
C SER A 38 4.66 8.50 8.75
N PHE A 39 5.13 8.13 7.56
CA PHE A 39 4.47 8.44 6.29
C PHE A 39 4.19 7.17 5.46
N ALA A 40 3.04 7.15 4.79
CA ALA A 40 2.61 6.11 3.85
C ALA A 40 1.84 6.77 2.69
N LEU A 41 1.80 6.11 1.53
CA LEU A 41 1.11 6.60 0.33
C LEU A 41 -0.25 5.93 0.15
N GLU A 42 -1.29 6.71 -0.07
CA GLU A 42 -2.60 6.20 -0.45
C GLU A 42 -2.65 5.85 -1.94
N LYS A 43 -3.18 4.67 -2.27
CA LYS A 43 -3.32 4.19 -3.64
C LYS A 43 -4.71 3.62 -3.87
N GLU A 44 -5.41 4.12 -4.89
CA GLU A 44 -6.67 3.55 -5.36
C GLU A 44 -6.38 2.21 -6.06
N ILE A 45 -7.15 1.19 -5.70
CA ILE A 45 -7.13 -0.12 -6.34
C ILE A 45 -8.55 -0.55 -6.69
N GLU A 46 -8.67 -1.35 -7.73
CA GLU A 46 -9.91 -2.01 -8.09
C GLU A 46 -9.94 -3.40 -7.45
N VAL A 47 -10.98 -3.65 -6.64
CA VAL A 47 -11.24 -4.96 -6.05
C VAL A 47 -12.39 -5.63 -6.79
N CYS A 48 -12.15 -6.86 -7.23
CA CYS A 48 -13.19 -7.78 -7.69
C CYS A 48 -13.77 -8.52 -6.48
N GLU A 49 -15.07 -8.84 -6.49
CA GLU A 49 -15.85 -9.37 -5.35
C GLU A 49 -15.49 -10.83 -4.97
N ASN A 50 -14.31 -11.30 -5.36
CA ASN A 50 -13.96 -12.71 -5.42
C ASN A 50 -12.57 -12.94 -4.79
N GLY A 51 -12.34 -12.41 -3.59
CA GLY A 51 -11.13 -12.70 -2.81
C GLY A 51 -9.88 -11.88 -3.19
N PHE A 52 -9.01 -11.71 -2.18
CA PHE A 52 -7.70 -11.05 -2.27
C PHE A 52 -6.76 -11.85 -3.20
N GLU A 53 -6.86 -11.66 -4.51
CA GLU A 53 -5.84 -12.09 -5.45
C GLU A 53 -5.00 -10.88 -5.87
N GLU A 54 -3.68 -10.97 -5.67
CA GLU A 54 -2.68 -9.98 -6.09
C GLU A 54 -2.76 -9.78 -7.62
N GLY A 55 -3.53 -8.78 -8.03
CA GLY A 55 -3.83 -8.46 -9.42
C GLY A 55 -3.19 -7.17 -9.90
N ALA A 56 -1.87 -7.03 -9.84
CA ALA A 56 -1.18 -6.03 -10.64
C ALA A 56 -1.19 -6.45 -12.12
N ARG A 57 -2.34 -6.38 -12.79
CA ARG A 57 -2.44 -6.54 -14.25
C ARG A 57 -3.16 -5.36 -14.90
N ARG A 58 -2.31 -4.53 -15.51
CA ARG A 58 -2.44 -3.84 -16.80
C ARG A 58 -3.70 -3.02 -17.06
N SER A 59 -3.47 -1.72 -17.26
CA SER A 59 -4.08 -0.99 -18.37
C SER A 59 -3.00 -0.16 -19.04
N GLY A 60 -2.35 -0.76 -20.03
CA GLY A 60 -1.97 0.01 -21.19
C GLY A 60 -3.22 0.10 -22.04
N GLU A 61 -3.85 1.25 -22.07
CA GLU A 61 -4.90 1.59 -23.05
C GLU A 61 -4.73 3.08 -23.32
N HIS A 62 -4.03 3.39 -24.42
CA HIS A 62 -4.00 4.70 -25.02
C HIS A 62 -4.80 4.53 -26.31
N ASP A 63 -6.10 4.82 -26.23
CA ASP A 63 -7.00 4.88 -27.37
C ASP A 63 -6.62 6.07 -28.27
N ALA A 64 -6.44 5.73 -29.55
CA ALA A 64 -6.58 6.53 -30.77
C ALA A 64 -5.87 7.90 -30.90
#